data_AF-A0A3P1C1F8-F1
#
_entry.id   AF-A0A3P1C1F8-F1
#
_cell.length_a   1.000
_cell.length_b   1.000
_cell.length_c   1.000
_cell.angle_alpha   90.00
_cell.angle_beta   90.00
_cell.angle_gamma   90.00
#
_symmetry.space_group_name_H-M   'P 1'
#
loop_
_entity.id
_entity.type
_entity.pdbx_description
1 polymer ?
#
loop_
_entity_poly.entity_id
_entity_poly.type
_entity_poly.pdbx_seq_one_letter_code
_entity_poly.pdbx_strand_id
1 'polypeptide(L)'
;MLLLNQLKTRKLYIRFFDLDWDPQAQSPAPRAVIRFIRKPVGFSVIPVVFITNQTMLRCKIPDIPELAARLFRKISQISHQNGIDPQEIQLDCDWTATTRDRYFQLLREIKNRYTGTVSATIRLHQIKYSEQTGIPPVERGMLMFYNMADWKRPETRNSIYDLEVANRYIDFMEKYPLPLDVVFPLFRWTVVYRNNRFLTLLNSMDQQTLSRHSFLKPQPENRFVAQRDTNALGFSIRQGDVFRAERSKPDDLALGKQLVLAKIQNQKLTFALYHLDSTVISAYSDAFLQSLFRSSP
;
A
#
# COMPACT_ATOMS: atom_id res chain seq x y z
N MET A 1 19.23 -7.79 3.54
CA MET A 1 20.09 -7.88 2.35
C MET A 1 20.09 -9.29 1.73
N LEU A 2 20.20 -10.37 2.52
CA LEU A 2 20.12 -11.76 2.01
C LEU A 2 18.87 -12.02 1.15
N LEU A 3 17.69 -11.68 1.65
CA LEU A 3 16.44 -11.87 0.92
C LEU A 3 16.36 -11.09 -0.41
N LEU A 4 16.65 -9.78 -0.41
CA LEU A 4 16.59 -8.97 -1.63
C LEU A 4 17.56 -9.49 -2.72
N ASN A 5 18.72 -10.00 -2.30
CA ASN A 5 19.68 -10.64 -3.19
C ASN A 5 19.14 -11.98 -3.74
N GLN A 6 18.47 -12.78 -2.91
CA GLN A 6 17.81 -14.02 -3.34
C GLN A 6 16.65 -13.76 -4.31
N LEU A 7 15.89 -12.69 -4.13
CA LEU A 7 14.82 -12.27 -5.04
C LEU A 7 15.34 -11.61 -6.33
N LYS A 8 16.65 -11.35 -6.40
CA LYS A 8 17.32 -10.61 -7.49
C LYS A 8 16.68 -9.25 -7.75
N THR A 9 16.07 -8.65 -6.73
CA THR A 9 15.38 -7.36 -6.83
C THR A 9 16.30 -6.24 -6.35
N ARG A 10 16.51 -5.23 -7.21
CA ARG A 10 17.32 -4.05 -6.88
C ARG A 10 16.50 -2.76 -6.73
N LYS A 11 15.21 -2.76 -7.10
CA LYS A 11 14.31 -1.60 -7.01
C LYS A 11 13.60 -1.60 -5.65
N LEU A 12 13.66 -0.51 -4.90
CA LEU A 12 13.03 -0.38 -3.58
C LEU A 12 12.16 0.88 -3.51
N TYR A 13 10.88 0.71 -3.25
CA TYR A 13 9.98 1.81 -2.88
C TYR A 13 10.11 2.05 -1.38
N ILE A 14 10.66 3.19 -0.98
CA ILE A 14 10.93 3.50 0.43
C ILE A 14 10.15 4.74 0.83
N ARG A 15 9.26 4.59 1.82
CA ARG A 15 8.54 5.72 2.42
C ARG A 15 9.51 6.64 3.14
N PHE A 16 9.69 7.83 2.59
CA PHE A 16 10.60 8.84 3.13
C PHE A 16 9.97 9.61 4.27
N PHE A 17 8.72 10.02 4.13
CA PHE A 17 7.95 10.71 5.16
C PHE A 17 6.48 10.78 4.75
N ASP A 18 5.67 11.25 5.70
CA ASP A 18 4.28 11.58 5.48
C ASP A 18 4.11 13.08 5.40
N LEU A 19 3.30 13.56 4.48
CA LEU A 19 2.81 14.93 4.49
C LEU A 19 1.42 14.91 5.11
N ASP A 20 1.31 15.47 6.31
CA ASP A 20 0.04 15.58 7.01
C ASP A 20 -0.26 17.04 7.38
N TRP A 21 -1.53 17.35 7.61
CA TRP A 21 -1.95 18.68 8.01
C TRP A 21 -1.64 18.91 9.49
N ASP A 22 -0.84 19.94 9.80
CA ASP A 22 -0.65 20.39 11.17
C ASP A 22 -1.78 21.36 11.55
N PRO A 23 -2.66 21.00 12.51
CA PRO A 23 -3.76 21.88 12.93
C PRO A 23 -3.28 23.12 13.70
N GLN A 24 -2.12 23.06 14.38
CA GLN A 24 -1.57 24.18 15.14
C GLN A 24 -0.90 25.19 14.21
N ALA A 25 -0.06 24.70 13.30
CA ALA A 25 0.63 25.55 12.32
C ALA A 25 -0.24 25.90 11.10
N GLN A 26 -1.46 25.37 11.04
CA GLN A 26 -2.42 25.49 9.92
C GLN A 26 -1.75 25.28 8.54
N SER A 27 -0.87 24.29 8.45
CA SER A 27 -0.09 24.06 7.24
C SER A 27 0.36 22.60 7.12
N PRO A 28 0.66 22.13 5.88
CA PRO A 28 1.24 20.81 5.68
C PRO A 28 2.63 20.69 6.32
N ALA A 29 2.86 19.60 7.04
CA ALA A 29 4.12 19.31 7.71
C ALA A 29 4.56 17.85 7.50
N PRO A 30 5.87 17.60 7.35
CA PRO A 30 6.40 16.25 7.28
C PRO A 30 6.29 15.54 8.64
N ARG A 31 5.75 14.32 8.66
CA ARG A 31 5.68 13.41 9.81
C ARG A 31 6.42 12.11 9.47
N ALA A 32 6.76 11.32 10.50
CA ALA A 32 7.39 10.00 10.35
C ALA A 32 8.59 9.98 9.38
N VAL A 33 9.45 11.01 9.44
CA VAL A 33 10.60 11.12 8.53
C VAL A 33 11.57 9.96 8.76
N ILE A 34 11.90 9.27 7.68
CA ILE A 34 12.78 8.10 7.68
C ILE A 34 14.16 8.45 8.23
N ARG A 35 14.74 7.49 8.95
CA ARG A 35 16.15 7.49 9.35
C ARG A 35 16.81 6.24 8.79
N PHE A 36 17.75 6.42 7.86
CA PHE A 36 18.54 5.31 7.34
C PHE A 36 19.64 4.95 8.34
N ILE A 37 19.58 3.74 8.89
CA ILE A 37 20.67 3.20 9.73
C ILE A 37 21.90 2.89 8.86
N ARG A 38 21.68 2.48 7.60
CA ARG A 38 22.72 2.24 6.59
C ARG A 38 22.27 2.81 5.25
N LYS A 39 23.24 3.35 4.49
CA LYS A 39 22.98 3.81 3.12
C LYS A 39 22.58 2.63 2.23
N PRO A 40 21.58 2.78 1.34
CA PRO A 40 21.07 1.71 0.50
C PRO A 40 21.95 1.49 -0.75
N VAL A 41 23.26 1.30 -0.57
CA VAL A 41 24.22 1.13 -1.67
C VAL A 41 23.86 -0.11 -2.51
N GLY A 42 23.87 0.04 -3.83
CA GLY A 42 23.56 -1.03 -4.79
C GLY A 42 22.06 -1.23 -5.09
N PHE A 43 21.18 -0.43 -4.48
CA PHE A 43 19.74 -0.42 -4.75
C PHE A 43 19.31 0.85 -5.50
N SER A 44 18.38 0.69 -6.44
CA SER A 44 17.63 1.78 -7.04
C SER A 44 16.47 2.13 -6.11
N VAL A 45 16.62 3.19 -5.34
CA VAL A 45 15.61 3.64 -4.37
C VAL A 45 14.66 4.64 -5.01
N ILE A 46 13.37 4.40 -4.83
CA ILE A 46 12.28 5.30 -5.19
C ILE A 46 11.73 5.88 -3.89
N PRO A 47 11.95 7.19 -3.64
CA PRO A 47 11.32 7.90 -2.55
C PRO A 47 9.81 7.87 -2.71
N VAL A 48 9.11 7.39 -1.68
CA VAL A 48 7.65 7.46 -1.57
C VAL A 48 7.31 8.51 -0.52
N VAL A 49 6.44 9.47 -0.87
CA VAL A 49 5.84 10.39 0.11
C VAL A 49 4.36 10.07 0.22
N PHE A 50 3.92 9.68 1.41
CA PHE A 50 2.50 9.50 1.69
C PHE A 50 1.88 10.85 2.02
N ILE A 51 0.79 11.21 1.38
CA ILE A 51 0.09 12.47 1.55
C ILE A 51 -1.30 12.15 2.06
N THR A 52 -1.67 12.68 3.22
CA THR A 52 -3.03 12.46 3.72
C THR A 52 -4.02 13.22 2.83
N ASN A 53 -5.13 12.58 2.50
CA ASN A 53 -6.19 13.23 1.72
C ASN A 53 -6.70 14.50 2.43
N GLN A 54 -6.66 14.51 3.78
CA GLN A 54 -7.01 15.68 4.59
C GLN A 54 -6.09 16.87 4.34
N THR A 55 -4.78 16.66 4.12
CA THR A 55 -3.86 17.73 3.71
C THR A 55 -4.32 18.35 2.40
N MET A 56 -4.62 17.52 1.38
CA MET A 56 -5.11 18.03 0.10
C MET A 56 -6.44 18.76 0.26
N LEU A 57 -7.34 18.30 1.11
CA LEU A 57 -8.62 18.98 1.36
C LEU A 57 -8.44 20.39 1.95
N ARG A 58 -7.45 20.58 2.83
CA ARG A 58 -7.22 21.84 3.55
C ARG A 58 -6.31 22.84 2.81
N CYS A 59 -5.43 22.35 1.95
CA CYS A 59 -4.60 23.22 1.11
C CYS A 59 -5.45 24.07 0.16
N LYS A 60 -5.02 25.30 -0.10
CA LYS A 60 -5.58 26.13 -1.16
C LYS A 60 -4.75 25.94 -2.43
N ILE A 61 -5.41 25.96 -3.59
CA ILE A 61 -4.79 25.82 -4.91
C ILE A 61 -3.60 26.80 -5.12
N PRO A 62 -3.68 28.08 -4.70
CA PRO A 62 -2.55 29.01 -4.83
C PRO A 62 -1.31 28.64 -4.00
N ASP A 63 -1.46 27.86 -2.93
CA ASP A 63 -0.36 27.49 -2.03
C ASP A 63 0.39 26.23 -2.51
N ILE A 64 -0.18 25.50 -3.48
CA ILE A 64 0.35 24.23 -3.98
C ILE A 64 1.74 24.36 -4.62
N PRO A 65 2.08 25.40 -5.40
CA PRO A 65 3.42 25.55 -5.97
C PRO A 65 4.53 25.65 -4.90
N GLU A 66 4.27 26.37 -3.82
CA GLU A 66 5.22 26.48 -2.70
C GLU A 66 5.30 25.17 -1.91
N LEU A 67 4.15 24.50 -1.70
CA LEU A 67 4.12 23.17 -1.10
C LEU A 67 4.96 22.17 -1.90
N ALA A 68 4.83 22.20 -3.23
CA ALA A 68 5.61 21.35 -4.13
C ALA A 68 7.12 21.64 -4.02
N ALA A 69 7.52 22.92 -3.99
CA ALA A 69 8.91 23.31 -3.83
C ALA A 69 9.50 22.80 -2.52
N ARG A 70 8.76 22.94 -1.41
CA ARG A 70 9.16 22.42 -0.09
C ARG A 70 9.25 20.90 -0.07
N LEU A 71 8.27 20.20 -0.65
CA LEU A 71 8.21 18.75 -0.70
C LEU A 71 9.39 18.19 -1.51
N PHE A 72 9.63 18.74 -2.70
CA PHE A 72 10.78 18.35 -3.53
C PHE A 72 12.11 18.59 -2.81
N ARG A 73 12.29 19.76 -2.20
CA ARG A 73 13.49 20.08 -1.41
C ARG A 73 13.74 19.06 -0.30
N LYS A 74 12.68 18.65 0.41
CA LYS A 74 12.77 17.66 1.49
C LYS A 74 13.16 16.27 0.95
N ILE A 75 12.57 15.84 -0.16
CA ILE A 75 12.94 14.58 -0.83
C ILE A 75 14.41 14.64 -1.22
N SER A 76 14.84 15.68 -1.94
CA SER A 76 16.22 15.85 -2.40
C SER A 76 17.21 15.90 -1.24
N GLN A 77 16.86 16.56 -0.13
CA GLN A 77 17.67 16.58 1.08
C GLN A 77 17.89 15.17 1.64
N ILE A 78 16.83 14.39 1.82
CA ILE A 78 16.93 13.01 2.34
C ILE A 78 17.70 12.14 1.36
N SER A 79 17.44 12.26 0.06
CA SER A 79 18.13 11.52 -0.98
C SER A 79 19.64 11.79 -0.95
N HIS A 80 20.05 13.06 -0.99
CA HIS A 80 21.44 13.48 -0.99
C HIS A 80 22.19 13.02 0.27
N GLN A 81 21.59 13.21 1.46
CA GLN A 81 22.18 12.76 2.74
C GLN A 81 22.50 11.25 2.76
N ASN A 82 21.73 10.47 1.99
CA ASN A 82 21.84 9.02 1.94
C ASN A 82 22.54 8.48 0.69
N GLY A 83 23.08 9.36 -0.16
CA GLY A 83 23.74 8.96 -1.42
C GLY A 83 22.79 8.31 -2.41
N ILE A 84 21.53 8.74 -2.41
CA ILE A 84 20.49 8.27 -3.32
C ILE A 84 20.32 9.31 -4.42
N ASP A 85 20.44 8.87 -5.67
CA ASP A 85 20.06 9.64 -6.85
C ASP A 85 18.83 8.98 -7.49
N PRO A 86 17.61 9.38 -7.07
CA PRO A 86 16.41 8.70 -7.51
C PRO A 86 16.18 8.97 -9.00
N GLN A 87 15.78 7.94 -9.73
CA GLN A 87 15.29 8.05 -11.13
C GLN A 87 13.77 8.20 -11.20
N GLU A 88 13.09 7.90 -10.09
CA GLU A 88 11.65 8.00 -9.92
C GLU A 88 11.34 8.52 -8.51
N ILE A 89 10.32 9.38 -8.38
CA ILE A 89 9.70 9.79 -7.13
C ILE A 89 8.23 9.37 -7.17
N GLN A 90 7.75 8.72 -6.12
CA GLN A 90 6.36 8.29 -6.01
C GLN A 90 5.60 9.12 -4.97
N LEU A 91 4.44 9.63 -5.34
CA LEU A 91 3.53 10.31 -4.42
C LEU A 91 2.31 9.42 -4.16
N ASP A 92 2.10 9.06 -2.90
CA ASP A 92 1.00 8.21 -2.47
C ASP A 92 -0.10 9.07 -1.84
N CYS A 93 -1.27 9.13 -2.45
CA CYS A 93 -2.42 9.89 -1.94
C CYS A 93 -3.71 9.16 -2.28
N ASP A 94 -4.57 8.95 -1.29
CA ASP A 94 -5.92 8.42 -1.52
C ASP A 94 -6.86 9.58 -1.91
N TRP A 95 -6.58 10.21 -3.07
CA TRP A 95 -7.34 11.38 -3.51
C TRP A 95 -8.78 11.00 -3.88
N THR A 96 -9.65 11.99 -3.80
CA THR A 96 -11.08 11.89 -4.08
C THR A 96 -11.45 12.91 -5.14
N ALA A 97 -12.69 12.88 -5.65
CA ALA A 97 -13.17 13.90 -6.59
C ALA A 97 -13.00 15.34 -6.04
N THR A 98 -13.17 15.55 -4.73
CA THR A 98 -13.06 16.87 -4.10
C THR A 98 -11.62 17.36 -3.90
N THR A 99 -10.67 16.45 -3.80
CA THR A 99 -9.24 16.75 -3.58
C THR A 99 -8.37 16.58 -4.82
N ARG A 100 -8.93 15.99 -5.89
CA ARG A 100 -8.32 15.72 -7.18
C ARG A 100 -7.54 16.92 -7.72
N ASP A 101 -8.17 18.07 -7.87
CA ASP A 101 -7.56 19.20 -8.58
C ASP A 101 -6.32 19.73 -7.86
N ARG A 102 -6.35 19.76 -6.52
CA ARG A 102 -5.22 20.16 -5.68
C ARG A 102 -4.08 19.15 -5.75
N TYR A 103 -4.40 17.86 -5.65
CA TYR A 103 -3.42 16.79 -5.76
C TYR A 103 -2.79 16.75 -7.17
N PHE A 104 -3.58 16.91 -8.23
CA PHE A 104 -3.09 16.90 -9.60
C PHE A 104 -2.24 18.13 -9.92
N GLN A 105 -2.56 19.28 -9.32
CA GLN A 105 -1.69 20.45 -9.39
C GLN A 105 -0.35 20.15 -8.69
N LEU A 106 -0.37 19.54 -7.50
CA LEU A 106 0.85 19.16 -6.79
C LEU A 106 1.72 18.22 -7.63
N LEU A 107 1.12 17.22 -8.28
CA LEU A 107 1.82 16.31 -9.19
C LEU A 107 2.50 17.05 -10.35
N ARG A 108 1.79 17.98 -11.01
CA ARG A 108 2.36 18.80 -12.09
C ARG A 108 3.51 19.67 -11.62
N GLU A 109 3.36 20.32 -10.46
CA GLU A 109 4.39 21.18 -9.89
C GLU A 109 5.67 20.39 -9.53
N ILE A 110 5.53 19.18 -9.01
CA ILE A 110 6.68 18.29 -8.75
C ILE A 110 7.33 17.83 -10.05
N LYS A 111 6.53 17.42 -11.03
CA LYS A 111 7.02 17.02 -12.36
C LYS A 111 7.80 18.13 -13.05
N ASN A 112 7.38 19.40 -12.92
CA ASN A 112 8.10 20.54 -13.49
C ASN A 112 9.45 20.82 -12.78
N ARG A 113 9.65 20.31 -11.57
CA ARG A 113 10.87 20.51 -10.75
C ARG A 113 11.83 19.34 -10.80
N TYR A 114 11.39 18.19 -11.28
CA TYR A 114 12.14 16.95 -11.26
C TYR A 114 12.38 16.43 -12.66
N THR A 115 13.63 16.15 -12.99
CA THR A 115 14.03 15.64 -14.31
C THR A 115 13.77 14.15 -14.49
N GLY A 116 13.56 13.42 -13.38
CA GLY A 116 13.22 12.00 -13.40
C GLY A 116 11.72 11.75 -13.53
N THR A 117 11.32 10.49 -13.32
CA THR A 117 9.93 10.04 -13.42
C THR A 117 9.13 10.40 -12.17
N VAL A 118 7.95 10.99 -12.32
CA VAL A 118 6.98 11.09 -11.22
C VAL A 118 5.98 9.95 -11.37
N SER A 119 5.72 9.22 -10.29
CA SER A 119 4.66 8.21 -10.24
C SER A 119 3.67 8.49 -9.11
N ALA A 120 2.46 7.96 -9.23
CA ALA A 120 1.44 8.06 -8.21
C ALA A 120 0.89 6.68 -7.86
N THR A 121 0.60 6.42 -6.59
CA THR A 121 -0.16 5.21 -6.23
C THR A 121 -1.62 5.40 -6.67
N ILE A 122 -2.29 4.32 -7.06
CA ILE A 122 -3.69 4.37 -7.52
C ILE A 122 -4.47 3.24 -6.88
N ARG A 123 -5.67 3.51 -6.38
CA ARG A 123 -6.60 2.53 -5.81
C ARG A 123 -7.48 1.94 -6.91
N LEU A 124 -7.97 0.71 -6.68
CA LEU A 124 -8.95 0.05 -7.56
C LEU A 124 -10.18 0.93 -7.87
N HIS A 125 -10.70 1.66 -6.88
CA HIS A 125 -11.86 2.53 -7.09
C HIS A 125 -11.55 3.76 -7.96
N GLN A 126 -10.31 4.28 -7.93
CA GLN A 126 -9.86 5.41 -8.76
C GLN A 126 -9.66 4.98 -10.23
N ILE A 127 -9.33 3.70 -10.46
CA ILE A 127 -9.36 3.11 -11.80
C ILE A 127 -10.80 2.96 -12.28
N LYS A 128 -11.68 2.38 -11.46
CA LYS A 128 -13.08 2.13 -11.81
C LYS A 128 -13.86 3.40 -12.15
N TYR A 129 -13.64 4.48 -11.39
CA TYR A 129 -14.37 5.74 -11.51
C TYR A 129 -13.48 6.87 -12.03
N SER A 130 -12.59 6.56 -12.98
CA SER A 130 -11.59 7.49 -13.52
C SER A 130 -12.18 8.77 -14.11
N GLU A 131 -13.41 8.72 -14.63
CA GLU A 131 -14.14 9.91 -15.10
C GLU A 131 -14.42 10.92 -13.97
N GLN A 132 -14.67 10.42 -12.75
CA GLN A 132 -14.95 11.24 -11.58
C GLN A 132 -13.66 11.61 -10.84
N THR A 133 -12.83 10.62 -10.55
CA THR A 133 -11.59 10.79 -9.78
C THR A 133 -10.45 11.38 -10.62
N GLY A 134 -10.57 11.37 -11.94
CA GLY A 134 -9.52 11.79 -12.87
C GLY A 134 -8.37 10.80 -12.99
N ILE A 135 -7.50 11.07 -13.96
CA ILE A 135 -6.25 10.35 -14.21
C ILE A 135 -5.09 11.26 -13.76
N PRO A 136 -4.20 10.80 -12.86
CA PRO A 136 -3.15 11.66 -12.33
C PRO A 136 -2.15 12.04 -13.44
N PRO A 137 -1.71 13.32 -13.51
CA PRO A 137 -0.84 13.83 -14.55
C PRO A 137 0.64 13.46 -14.30
N VAL A 138 0.91 12.15 -14.26
CA VAL A 138 2.22 11.54 -14.00
C VAL A 138 2.60 10.62 -15.16
N GLU A 139 3.85 10.14 -15.19
CA GLU A 139 4.30 9.21 -16.23
C GLU A 139 3.79 7.79 -16.00
N ARG A 140 3.63 7.38 -14.74
CA ARG A 140 3.22 6.00 -14.35
C ARG A 140 2.36 5.97 -13.09
N GLY A 141 1.40 5.05 -13.05
CA GLY A 141 0.62 4.72 -11.86
C GLY A 141 1.11 3.45 -11.19
N MET A 142 1.09 3.35 -9.86
CA MET A 142 1.30 2.11 -9.11
C MET A 142 -0.04 1.66 -8.54
N LEU A 143 -0.69 0.71 -9.20
CA LEU A 143 -1.97 0.19 -8.78
C LEU A 143 -1.82 -0.67 -7.52
N MET A 144 -2.46 -0.22 -6.44
CA MET A 144 -2.66 -0.97 -5.22
C MET A 144 -3.72 -2.05 -5.44
N PHE A 145 -3.29 -3.22 -5.90
CA PHE A 145 -4.16 -4.34 -6.25
C PHE A 145 -4.49 -5.17 -5.01
N TYR A 146 -5.11 -4.53 -4.01
CA TYR A 146 -5.51 -5.09 -2.73
C TYR A 146 -6.48 -4.16 -1.97
N ASN A 147 -6.86 -4.53 -0.74
CA ASN A 147 -7.90 -3.87 0.07
C ASN A 147 -9.24 -3.86 -0.67
N MET A 148 -9.70 -5.05 -1.05
CA MET A 148 -10.78 -5.28 -2.00
C MET A 148 -12.17 -5.31 -1.38
N ALA A 149 -12.29 -5.56 -0.07
CA ALA A 149 -13.58 -5.59 0.61
C ALA A 149 -13.57 -4.75 1.90
N ASP A 150 -14.77 -4.46 2.41
CA ASP A 150 -14.94 -3.74 3.66
C ASP A 150 -14.58 -4.65 4.83
N TRP A 151 -13.44 -4.38 5.46
CA TRP A 151 -12.97 -5.13 6.62
C TRP A 151 -13.83 -4.89 7.86
N LYS A 152 -14.64 -3.83 7.93
CA LYS A 152 -15.51 -3.57 9.10
C LYS A 152 -16.72 -4.48 9.14
N ARG A 153 -17.08 -5.08 8.00
CA ARG A 153 -18.18 -6.04 7.87
C ARG A 153 -17.75 -7.41 8.40
N PRO A 154 -18.41 -7.95 9.45
CA PRO A 154 -18.06 -9.25 10.00
C PRO A 154 -18.16 -10.39 8.99
N GLU A 155 -19.09 -10.32 8.03
CA GLU A 155 -19.35 -11.31 6.99
C GLU A 155 -18.27 -11.39 5.91
N THR A 156 -17.44 -10.36 5.75
CA THR A 156 -16.31 -10.38 4.81
C THR A 156 -15.42 -11.59 5.09
N ARG A 157 -15.04 -12.33 4.05
CA ARG A 157 -14.15 -13.50 4.17
C ARG A 157 -12.68 -13.09 4.19
N ASN A 158 -12.30 -12.24 3.24
CA ASN A 158 -10.97 -11.68 3.13
C ASN A 158 -11.08 -10.27 2.55
N SER A 159 -10.65 -9.27 3.30
CA SER A 159 -10.67 -7.89 2.86
C SER A 159 -9.37 -7.45 2.19
N ILE A 160 -8.27 -8.17 2.46
CA ILE A 160 -6.95 -7.88 1.88
C ILE A 160 -6.97 -8.19 0.39
N TYR A 161 -7.38 -9.40 0.03
CA TYR A 161 -7.29 -9.90 -1.33
C TYR A 161 -8.40 -10.90 -1.63
N ASP A 162 -9.18 -10.62 -2.68
CA ASP A 162 -10.31 -11.41 -3.12
C ASP A 162 -10.36 -11.43 -4.65
N LEU A 163 -10.17 -12.60 -5.25
CA LEU A 163 -10.10 -12.75 -6.71
C LEU A 163 -11.42 -12.41 -7.42
N GLU A 164 -12.58 -12.67 -6.81
CA GLU A 164 -13.87 -12.31 -7.39
C GLU A 164 -13.99 -10.79 -7.48
N VAL A 165 -13.56 -10.10 -6.42
CA VAL A 165 -13.51 -8.64 -6.44
C VAL A 165 -12.49 -8.14 -7.45
N ALA A 166 -11.29 -8.72 -7.50
CA ALA A 166 -10.23 -8.36 -8.43
C ALA A 166 -10.71 -8.40 -9.90
N ASN A 167 -11.43 -9.48 -10.27
CA ASN A 167 -11.99 -9.65 -11.61
C ASN A 167 -12.96 -8.54 -12.01
N ARG A 168 -13.71 -7.95 -11.06
CA ARG A 168 -14.61 -6.82 -11.35
C ARG A 168 -13.88 -5.52 -11.70
N TYR A 169 -12.59 -5.41 -11.36
CA TYR A 169 -11.79 -4.22 -11.66
C TYR A 169 -10.88 -4.40 -12.88
N ILE A 170 -10.70 -5.64 -13.36
CA ILE A 170 -9.72 -5.96 -14.40
C ILE A 170 -10.03 -5.26 -15.72
N ASP A 171 -11.30 -5.21 -16.11
CA ASP A 171 -11.73 -4.60 -17.38
C ASP A 171 -11.56 -3.08 -17.40
N PHE A 172 -11.55 -2.44 -16.22
CA PHE A 172 -11.28 -1.01 -16.11
C PHE A 172 -9.80 -0.70 -16.25
N MET A 173 -8.91 -1.62 -15.87
CA MET A 173 -7.47 -1.45 -16.07
C MET A 173 -7.10 -1.46 -17.55
N GLU A 174 -7.72 -2.34 -18.33
CA GLU A 174 -7.48 -2.45 -19.78
C GLU A 174 -7.77 -1.12 -20.51
N LYS A 175 -8.73 -0.35 -20.01
CA LYS A 175 -9.15 0.95 -20.58
C LYS A 175 -8.46 2.15 -19.94
N TYR A 176 -7.63 1.94 -18.92
CA TYR A 176 -7.00 3.04 -18.19
C TYR A 176 -5.79 3.58 -18.98
N PRO A 177 -5.77 4.88 -19.36
CA PRO A 177 -4.80 5.38 -20.34
C PRO A 177 -3.39 5.61 -19.76
N LEU A 178 -3.24 5.64 -18.44
CA LEU A 178 -1.96 5.82 -17.79
C LEU A 178 -1.26 4.45 -17.60
N PRO A 179 0.02 4.29 -17.97
CA PRO A 179 0.73 3.05 -17.74
C PRO A 179 0.77 2.65 -16.26
N LEU A 180 0.31 1.44 -15.95
CA LEU A 180 0.22 0.92 -14.58
C LEU A 180 1.35 -0.07 -14.21
N ASP A 181 2.08 0.19 -13.15
CA ASP A 181 2.75 -0.84 -12.35
C ASP A 181 1.76 -1.42 -11.34
N VAL A 182 2.03 -2.61 -10.80
CA VAL A 182 1.11 -3.29 -9.88
C VAL A 182 1.83 -3.72 -8.61
N VAL A 183 1.23 -3.40 -7.46
CA VAL A 183 1.70 -3.88 -6.16
C VAL A 183 0.73 -4.90 -5.57
N PHE A 184 1.27 -6.06 -5.17
CA PHE A 184 0.53 -7.11 -4.48
C PHE A 184 0.73 -7.07 -2.96
N PRO A 185 -0.31 -7.42 -2.18
CA PRO A 185 -0.25 -7.49 -0.73
C PRO A 185 0.39 -8.81 -0.28
N LEU A 186 1.48 -8.74 0.47
CA LEU A 186 2.03 -9.86 1.23
C LEU A 186 1.66 -9.81 2.71
N PHE A 187 1.14 -8.67 3.18
CA PHE A 187 0.77 -8.51 4.58
C PHE A 187 -0.41 -9.39 4.97
N ARG A 188 -0.55 -9.57 6.28
CA ARG A 188 -1.63 -10.30 6.92
C ARG A 188 -2.08 -9.55 8.15
N TRP A 189 -3.32 -9.72 8.54
CA TRP A 189 -3.84 -9.14 9.76
C TRP A 189 -4.94 -10.00 10.35
N THR A 190 -5.33 -9.67 11.58
CA THR A 190 -6.55 -10.19 12.18
C THR A 190 -7.46 -9.04 12.54
N VAL A 191 -8.69 -9.07 12.02
CA VAL A 191 -9.73 -8.10 12.36
C VAL A 191 -10.51 -8.63 13.56
N VAL A 192 -10.65 -7.81 14.60
CA VAL A 192 -11.32 -8.19 15.85
C VAL A 192 -12.68 -7.50 15.92
N TYR A 193 -13.70 -8.27 16.29
CA TYR A 193 -15.07 -7.81 16.47
C TYR A 193 -15.58 -8.10 17.87
N ARG A 194 -16.38 -7.17 18.40
CA ARG A 194 -17.19 -7.36 19.61
C ARG A 194 -18.63 -7.05 19.28
N ASN A 195 -19.54 -7.97 19.59
CA ASN A 195 -20.98 -7.83 19.29
C ASN A 195 -21.22 -7.42 17.82
N ASN A 196 -20.54 -8.10 16.89
CA ASN A 196 -20.57 -7.83 15.44
C ASN A 196 -20.15 -6.41 15.02
N ARG A 197 -19.45 -5.66 15.88
CA ARG A 197 -18.87 -4.35 15.56
C ARG A 197 -17.36 -4.45 15.57
N PHE A 198 -16.73 -3.76 14.62
CA PHE A 198 -15.27 -3.64 14.60
C PHE A 198 -14.75 -3.09 15.94
N LEU A 199 -13.75 -3.76 16.49
CA LEU A 199 -13.08 -3.37 17.72
C LEU A 199 -11.66 -2.86 17.44
N THR A 200 -10.83 -3.70 16.84
CA THR A 200 -9.43 -3.38 16.57
C THR A 200 -8.86 -4.26 15.46
N LEU A 201 -7.65 -3.92 14.99
CA LEU A 201 -6.92 -4.65 13.96
C LEU A 201 -5.54 -5.01 14.48
N LEU A 202 -5.19 -6.30 14.35
CA LEU A 202 -3.91 -6.85 14.80
C LEU A 202 -3.02 -7.13 13.57
N ASN A 203 -2.01 -6.30 13.38
CA ASN A 203 -1.06 -6.42 12.27
C ASN A 203 -0.18 -7.67 12.42
N SER A 204 0.16 -8.30 11.30
CA SER A 204 1.02 -9.49 11.23
C SER A 204 0.51 -10.71 12.02
N MET A 205 -0.76 -10.70 12.44
CA MET A 205 -1.37 -11.81 13.17
C MET A 205 -2.12 -12.75 12.23
N ASP A 206 -1.80 -14.04 12.30
CA ASP A 206 -2.39 -15.08 11.48
C ASP A 206 -3.01 -16.22 12.29
N GLN A 207 -3.63 -17.17 11.57
CA GLN A 207 -4.27 -18.34 12.17
C GLN A 207 -3.30 -19.17 13.02
N GLN A 208 -2.05 -19.32 12.59
CA GLN A 208 -1.06 -20.11 13.34
C GLN A 208 -0.73 -19.44 14.68
N THR A 209 -0.59 -18.11 14.68
CA THR A 209 -0.36 -17.32 15.88
C THR A 209 -1.58 -17.34 16.80
N LEU A 210 -2.78 -17.12 16.25
CA LEU A 210 -4.03 -17.18 17.01
C LEU A 210 -4.24 -18.54 17.67
N SER A 211 -3.91 -19.63 16.98
CA SER A 211 -4.06 -21.00 17.49
C SER A 211 -3.18 -21.31 18.70
N ARG A 212 -2.13 -20.51 18.97
CA ARG A 212 -1.28 -20.67 20.15
C ARG A 212 -1.90 -20.09 21.42
N HIS A 213 -2.95 -19.28 21.29
CA HIS A 213 -3.63 -18.68 22.43
C HIS A 213 -4.74 -19.59 22.93
N SER A 214 -4.56 -20.16 24.13
CA SER A 214 -5.51 -21.10 24.74
C SER A 214 -6.90 -20.51 25.01
N PHE A 215 -7.04 -19.18 25.04
CA PHE A 215 -8.33 -18.50 25.19
C PHE A 215 -9.11 -18.35 23.88
N LEU A 216 -8.52 -18.71 22.74
CA LEU A 216 -9.15 -18.64 21.42
C LEU A 216 -9.52 -20.04 20.93
N LYS A 217 -10.79 -20.21 20.54
CA LYS A 217 -11.27 -21.44 19.90
C LYS A 217 -11.39 -21.23 18.39
N PRO A 218 -10.77 -22.07 17.54
CA PRO A 218 -10.96 -22.01 16.09
C PRO A 218 -12.41 -22.21 15.67
N GLN A 219 -12.79 -21.56 14.58
CA GLN A 219 -14.08 -21.62 13.90
C GLN A 219 -13.85 -21.72 12.37
N PRO A 220 -14.87 -22.10 11.59
CA PRO A 220 -14.79 -22.08 10.12
C PRO A 220 -14.39 -20.70 9.56
N GLU A 221 -13.95 -20.69 8.29
CA GLU A 221 -13.61 -19.47 7.55
C GLU A 221 -12.53 -18.59 8.22
N ASN A 222 -11.48 -19.20 8.77
CA ASN A 222 -10.33 -18.50 9.36
C ASN A 222 -10.68 -17.64 10.60
N ARG A 223 -11.72 -18.03 11.34
CA ARG A 223 -12.20 -17.31 12.52
C ARG A 223 -11.77 -17.98 13.82
N PHE A 224 -11.70 -17.19 14.88
CA PHE A 224 -11.52 -17.65 16.25
C PHE A 224 -12.47 -16.89 17.17
N VAL A 225 -12.91 -17.53 18.25
CA VAL A 225 -13.79 -16.91 19.25
C VAL A 225 -13.16 -17.00 20.63
N ALA A 226 -13.09 -15.88 21.33
CA ALA A 226 -12.64 -15.83 22.72
C ALA A 226 -13.59 -16.62 23.62
N GLN A 227 -13.05 -17.59 24.37
CA GLN A 227 -13.83 -18.47 25.25
C GLN A 227 -14.02 -17.91 26.66
N ARG A 228 -13.23 -16.89 27.04
CA ARG A 228 -13.29 -16.23 28.36
C ARG A 228 -12.79 -14.81 28.27
N ASP A 229 -13.18 -13.99 29.23
CA ASP A 229 -12.64 -12.66 29.44
C ASP A 229 -11.14 -12.74 29.78
N THR A 230 -10.33 -11.88 29.14
CA THR A 230 -8.90 -11.81 29.39
C THR A 230 -8.31 -10.47 28.96
N ASN A 231 -7.09 -10.16 29.38
CA ASN A 231 -6.30 -9.05 28.86
C ASN A 231 -5.08 -9.63 28.13
N ALA A 232 -5.08 -9.51 26.81
CA ALA A 232 -4.01 -10.02 25.96
C ALA A 232 -3.94 -9.20 24.67
N LEU A 233 -2.86 -9.34 23.90
CA LEU A 233 -2.70 -8.71 22.58
C LEU A 233 -2.82 -7.17 22.61
N GLY A 234 -2.60 -6.55 23.78
CA GLY A 234 -2.64 -5.10 23.97
C GLY A 234 -4.03 -4.51 24.24
N PHE A 235 -5.07 -5.33 24.45
CA PHE A 235 -6.42 -4.83 24.77
C PHE A 235 -7.22 -5.79 25.66
N SER A 236 -8.37 -5.32 26.17
CA SER A 236 -9.30 -6.15 26.92
C SER A 236 -10.17 -6.97 25.97
N ILE A 237 -10.11 -8.29 26.08
CA ILE A 237 -10.85 -9.28 25.29
C ILE A 237 -12.00 -9.81 26.14
N ARG A 238 -13.19 -9.89 25.56
CA ARG A 238 -14.39 -10.45 26.19
C ARG A 238 -14.74 -11.79 25.58
N GLN A 239 -15.32 -12.66 26.38
CA GLN A 239 -15.92 -13.89 25.89
C GLN A 239 -16.90 -13.56 24.75
N GLY A 240 -16.78 -14.29 23.64
CA GLY A 240 -17.57 -14.05 22.43
C GLY A 240 -16.95 -13.09 21.42
N ASP A 241 -15.85 -12.38 21.74
CA ASP A 241 -15.11 -11.60 20.74
C ASP A 241 -14.63 -12.51 19.60
N VAL A 242 -14.76 -12.02 18.37
CA VAL A 242 -14.46 -12.75 17.14
C VAL A 242 -13.19 -12.19 16.51
N PHE A 243 -12.26 -13.07 16.14
CA PHE A 243 -11.01 -12.76 15.49
C PHE A 243 -11.04 -13.38 14.09
N ARG A 244 -10.99 -12.57 13.03
CA ARG A 244 -10.93 -13.04 11.64
C ARG A 244 -9.53 -12.83 11.08
N ALA A 245 -8.80 -13.92 10.86
CA ALA A 245 -7.45 -13.87 10.30
C ALA A 245 -7.52 -13.83 8.77
N GLU A 246 -6.84 -12.85 8.18
CA GLU A 246 -6.80 -12.63 6.74
C GLU A 246 -5.36 -12.60 6.25
N ARG A 247 -5.14 -13.19 5.07
CA ARG A 247 -3.85 -13.19 4.37
C ARG A 247 -4.08 -13.31 2.87
N SER A 248 -3.10 -12.89 2.09
CA SER A 248 -3.06 -13.21 0.67
C SER A 248 -2.54 -14.63 0.49
N LYS A 249 -3.33 -15.52 -0.12
CA LYS A 249 -2.84 -16.88 -0.40
C LYS A 249 -1.88 -16.85 -1.60
N PRO A 250 -0.81 -17.65 -1.59
CA PRO A 250 0.11 -17.74 -2.73
C PRO A 250 -0.60 -18.02 -4.07
N ASP A 251 -1.52 -18.98 -4.09
CA ASP A 251 -2.26 -19.34 -5.30
C ASP A 251 -3.14 -18.19 -5.81
N ASP A 252 -3.80 -17.47 -4.89
CA ASP A 252 -4.62 -16.30 -5.24
C ASP A 252 -3.77 -15.18 -5.86
N LEU A 253 -2.56 -14.94 -5.32
CA LEU A 253 -1.64 -13.95 -5.87
C LEU A 253 -1.09 -14.36 -7.24
N ALA A 254 -0.81 -15.65 -7.45
CA ALA A 254 -0.36 -16.17 -8.73
C ALA A 254 -1.43 -16.02 -9.82
N LEU A 255 -2.69 -16.37 -9.50
CA LEU A 255 -3.83 -16.15 -10.39
C LEU A 255 -4.05 -14.66 -10.65
N GLY A 256 -3.98 -13.83 -9.61
CA GLY A 256 -4.05 -12.38 -9.72
C GLY A 256 -3.02 -11.80 -10.68
N LYS A 257 -1.78 -12.28 -10.61
CA LYS A 257 -0.71 -11.90 -11.54
C LYS A 257 -1.05 -12.28 -12.99
N GLN A 258 -1.54 -13.49 -13.23
CA GLN A 258 -1.94 -13.92 -14.57
C GLN A 258 -3.06 -13.04 -15.14
N LEU A 259 -4.07 -12.72 -14.32
CA LEU A 259 -5.17 -11.84 -14.71
C LEU A 259 -4.68 -10.44 -15.09
N VAL A 260 -3.77 -9.87 -14.28
CA VAL A 260 -3.15 -8.56 -14.58
C VAL A 260 -2.37 -8.62 -15.89
N LEU A 261 -1.51 -9.63 -16.06
CA LEU A 261 -0.68 -9.79 -17.27
C LEU A 261 -1.52 -9.93 -18.55
N ALA A 262 -2.67 -10.59 -18.47
CA ALA A 262 -3.54 -10.79 -19.62
C ALA A 262 -4.25 -9.50 -20.08
N LYS A 263 -4.33 -8.47 -19.22
CA LYS A 263 -5.14 -7.26 -19.46
C LYS A 263 -4.35 -5.96 -19.54
N ILE A 264 -3.14 -5.95 -19.00
CA ILE A 264 -2.34 -4.74 -18.94
C ILE A 264 -1.61 -4.49 -20.26
N GLN A 265 -1.80 -3.31 -20.84
CA GLN A 265 -1.28 -2.98 -22.18
C GLN A 265 0.12 -2.33 -22.15
N ASN A 266 0.78 -2.30 -21.00
CA ASN A 266 2.07 -1.65 -20.85
C ASN A 266 3.20 -2.37 -21.58
N GLN A 267 4.13 -1.59 -22.16
CA GLN A 267 5.39 -2.13 -22.67
C GLN A 267 6.31 -2.68 -21.57
N LYS A 268 6.23 -2.11 -20.36
CA LYS A 268 7.01 -2.54 -19.19
C LYS A 268 6.13 -2.53 -17.94
N LEU A 269 6.19 -3.62 -17.18
CA LEU A 269 5.44 -3.82 -15.95
C LEU A 269 6.38 -4.13 -14.79
N THR A 270 6.30 -3.33 -13.74
CA THR A 270 6.93 -3.59 -12.44
C THR A 270 5.90 -4.25 -11.53
N PHE A 271 6.22 -5.44 -11.03
CA PHE A 271 5.54 -6.00 -9.87
C PHE A 271 6.26 -5.57 -8.60
N ALA A 272 5.53 -4.97 -7.67
CA ALA A 272 6.02 -4.65 -6.33
C ALA A 272 5.31 -5.50 -5.28
N LEU A 273 5.95 -5.66 -4.12
CA LEU A 273 5.41 -6.38 -2.98
C LEU A 273 5.31 -5.44 -1.78
N TYR A 274 4.13 -5.36 -1.18
CA TYR A 274 3.88 -4.59 0.04
C TYR A 274 3.40 -5.55 1.14
N HIS A 275 4.02 -5.69 2.31
CA HIS A 275 4.98 -4.87 3.02
C HIS A 275 6.30 -5.66 3.22
N LEU A 276 7.46 -5.05 2.97
CA LEU A 276 8.77 -5.71 3.09
C LEU A 276 9.26 -5.75 4.56
N ASP A 277 8.55 -6.50 5.41
CA ASP A 277 8.96 -6.78 6.79
C ASP A 277 9.36 -8.27 6.91
N SER A 278 10.44 -8.58 7.62
CA SER A 278 10.93 -9.97 7.74
C SER A 278 9.90 -10.92 8.36
N THR A 279 9.03 -10.43 9.25
CA THR A 279 7.93 -11.23 9.82
C THR A 279 6.84 -11.50 8.80
N VAL A 280 6.56 -10.54 7.91
CA VAL A 280 5.58 -10.68 6.82
C VAL A 280 6.06 -11.65 5.76
N ILE A 281 7.34 -11.56 5.38
CA ILE A 281 7.95 -12.34 4.30
C ILE A 281 8.14 -13.81 4.72
N SER A 282 8.45 -14.08 5.99
CA SER A 282 8.81 -15.43 6.48
C SER A 282 7.81 -16.56 6.21
N ALA A 283 6.54 -16.24 5.90
CA ALA A 283 5.55 -17.28 5.56
C ALA A 283 5.36 -17.51 4.05
N TYR A 284 6.19 -16.89 3.22
CA TYR A 284 6.26 -17.19 1.79
C TYR A 284 7.63 -17.82 1.49
N SER A 285 7.67 -18.85 0.66
CA SER A 285 8.93 -19.45 0.24
C SER A 285 9.68 -18.50 -0.71
N ASP A 286 11.02 -18.51 -0.65
CA ASP A 286 11.85 -17.73 -1.57
C ASP A 286 11.52 -18.04 -3.04
N ALA A 287 11.22 -19.31 -3.34
CA ALA A 287 10.82 -19.75 -4.68
C ALA A 287 9.51 -19.09 -5.15
N PHE A 288 8.51 -18.98 -4.27
CA PHE A 288 7.25 -18.30 -4.58
C PHE A 288 7.44 -16.79 -4.76
N LEU A 289 8.20 -16.15 -3.87
CA LEU A 289 8.48 -14.72 -4.01
C LEU A 289 9.25 -14.43 -5.31
N GLN A 290 10.20 -15.29 -5.69
CA GLN A 290 10.87 -15.19 -6.99
C GLN A 290 9.90 -15.37 -8.16
N SER A 291 8.93 -16.29 -8.09
CA SER A 291 7.97 -16.50 -9.19
C SER A 291 7.08 -15.28 -9.42
N LEU A 292 6.83 -14.45 -8.40
CA LEU A 292 6.11 -13.18 -8.57
C LEU A 292 6.91 -12.16 -9.41
N PHE A 293 8.24 -12.16 -9.32
CA PHE A 293 9.10 -11.24 -10.08
C PHE A 293 9.55 -11.75 -11.45
N ARG A 294 9.50 -13.06 -11.71
CA ARG A 294 9.84 -13.61 -13.02
C ARG A 294 8.78 -13.19 -14.05
N SER A 295 9.21 -12.64 -15.19
CA SER A 295 8.37 -12.55 -16.39
C SER A 295 7.86 -13.96 -16.71
N SER A 296 6.57 -14.13 -17.01
CA SER A 296 6.16 -15.36 -17.71
C SER A 296 6.80 -15.33 -19.11
N PRO A 297 7.16 -16.49 -19.68
CA PRO A 297 7.66 -16.56 -21.05
C PRO A 297 6.68 -15.95 -22.05
#